data_AF-A0A5C6N338-F1
#
_entry.id   AF-A0A5C6N338-F1
#
_cell.length_a   1.000
_cell.length_b   1.000
_cell.length_c   1.000
_cell.angle_alpha   90.00
_cell.angle_beta   90.00
_cell.angle_gamma   90.00
#
_symmetry.space_group_name_H-M   'P 1'
#
loop_
_entity.id
_entity.type
_entity.pdbx_description
1 polymer ?
#
loop_
_entity_poly.entity_id
_entity_poly.type
_entity_poly.pdbx_seq_one_letter_code
_entity_poly.pdbx_strand_id
1 'polypeptide(L)'
;MASYKPTKIQVYPKLGEKVTQDTLYWKNYKAPIQIKEFGAITNIDFSPVAPHNFAVTAFTRVHIYGPFSQEPVKTFTRFKDTAYSGRFRSDGQLLVAGCEDSVVRLFDVSGRVALRMFKGHTKAVHFTDFTSDHYQIMTASDDYTCRVWDIPNATAVTTYKEHTDYTRCGVTSKLNRDLFITGSYDHKMKLFDARMDKSVLTMDHGQPVERLLLYPSEALLVSAGGRYVKVWDLLKGGQPLVSLKNHHKTVTCLHLGSNGQRLLSASLDRHVKVYNTSNYKVVHNFDYAASILSLAVAPNDKSIVVGMTNGVLSVKHKKSPEESGESSRQTRRQPSYRVFVKGKNYVPKQDDFLVSKPVKQHLAKYDKQLRKFNVSQALDTALETWFRHKKPEIPVAVIKELDRRGTLKNALAGRDEQGLSRLLNFLIGNLTDTRFTPVLVTAAEMIFEIYHSVIGQSSVVDRHLQRLQDLLEREIDYQQDLVEVLGMLDTLFASSVSRKEVPSSGMSRTNGLA
;
A
#
# COMPACT_ATOMS: atom_id res chain seq x y z
N MET A 1 -24.66 -40.35 -20.52
CA MET A 1 -24.63 -39.03 -21.20
C MET A 1 -23.40 -38.27 -20.72
N ALA A 2 -22.44 -37.97 -21.59
CA ALA A 2 -21.23 -37.25 -21.20
C ALA A 2 -21.59 -35.90 -20.57
N SER A 3 -21.12 -35.65 -19.34
CA SER A 3 -21.38 -34.39 -18.63
C SER A 3 -20.72 -33.24 -19.38
N TYR A 4 -21.51 -32.24 -19.79
CA TYR A 4 -20.99 -31.03 -20.42
C TYR A 4 -19.98 -30.34 -19.50
N LYS A 5 -18.74 -30.18 -19.97
CA LYS A 5 -17.69 -29.47 -19.26
C LYS A 5 -17.75 -27.99 -19.65
N PRO A 6 -17.85 -27.05 -18.69
CA PRO A 6 -17.87 -25.63 -19.00
C PRO A 6 -16.58 -25.20 -19.70
N THR A 7 -16.68 -24.21 -20.58
CA THR A 7 -15.51 -23.69 -21.31
C THR A 7 -14.46 -23.20 -20.32
N LYS A 8 -13.22 -23.65 -20.48
CA LYS A 8 -12.10 -23.16 -19.66
C LYS A 8 -11.68 -21.78 -20.17
N ILE A 9 -11.97 -20.75 -19.39
CA ILE A 9 -11.44 -19.41 -19.64
C ILE A 9 -9.94 -19.46 -19.35
N GLN A 10 -9.11 -19.19 -20.36
CA GLN A 10 -7.67 -19.10 -20.15
C GLN A 10 -7.35 -17.80 -19.41
N VAL A 11 -6.74 -17.94 -18.24
CA VAL A 11 -6.22 -16.80 -17.49
C VAL A 11 -4.84 -16.50 -18.04
N TYR A 12 -4.73 -15.39 -18.76
CA TYR A 12 -3.44 -14.95 -19.26
C TYR A 12 -2.68 -14.19 -18.17
N PRO A 13 -1.37 -14.40 -18.04
CA PRO A 13 -0.56 -13.58 -17.17
C PRO A 13 -0.62 -12.13 -17.70
N LYS A 14 -1.02 -11.19 -16.85
CA LYS A 14 -0.91 -9.77 -17.19
C LYS A 14 0.58 -9.42 -17.20
N LEU A 15 1.12 -9.14 -18.39
CA LEU A 15 2.45 -8.56 -18.56
C LEU A 15 2.46 -7.18 -17.88
N GLY A 16 3.35 -7.00 -16.91
CA GLY A 16 3.39 -5.81 -16.04
C GLY A 16 3.79 -6.17 -14.61
N GLU A 17 3.98 -5.15 -13.76
CA GLU A 17 4.31 -5.33 -12.35
C GLU A 17 3.25 -6.21 -11.68
N LYS A 18 3.65 -7.38 -11.18
CA LYS A 18 2.75 -8.29 -10.48
C LYS A 18 2.15 -7.52 -9.31
N VAL A 19 0.86 -7.24 -9.38
CA VAL A 19 0.10 -6.65 -8.28
C VAL A 19 0.21 -7.61 -7.10
N THR A 20 1.15 -7.33 -6.20
CA THR A 20 1.41 -8.16 -5.02
C THR A 20 0.18 -8.15 -4.12
N GLN A 21 -0.02 -9.20 -3.32
CA GLN A 21 -1.13 -9.25 -2.36
C GLN A 21 -1.10 -8.03 -1.43
N ASP A 22 0.10 -7.53 -1.11
CA ASP A 22 0.28 -6.30 -0.35
C ASP A 22 -0.22 -5.07 -1.10
N THR A 23 0.03 -4.93 -2.40
CA THR A 23 -0.54 -3.81 -3.16
C THR A 23 -2.06 -3.86 -3.19
N LEU A 24 -2.68 -5.04 -3.25
CA LEU A 24 -4.13 -5.19 -3.11
C LEU A 24 -4.59 -4.81 -1.69
N TYR A 25 -3.84 -5.21 -0.67
CA TYR A 25 -4.11 -4.86 0.73
C TYR A 25 -4.17 -3.34 0.94
N TRP A 26 -3.19 -2.61 0.40
CA TRP A 26 -3.12 -1.14 0.51
C TRP A 26 -4.06 -0.40 -0.46
N LYS A 27 -4.47 -1.04 -1.57
CA LYS A 27 -5.55 -0.53 -2.44
C LYS A 27 -6.94 -0.69 -1.83
N ASN A 28 -7.13 -1.62 -0.88
CA ASN A 28 -8.42 -1.87 -0.23
C ASN A 28 -8.83 -0.81 0.83
N TYR A 29 -8.21 0.36 0.82
CA TYR A 29 -8.65 1.50 1.63
C TYR A 29 -9.80 2.26 0.95
N LYS A 30 -10.76 2.72 1.75
CA LYS A 30 -11.85 3.62 1.33
C LYS A 30 -11.26 4.96 0.87
N ALA A 31 -12.09 5.73 0.15
CA ALA A 31 -11.74 7.10 -0.21
C ALA A 31 -11.35 7.90 1.05
N PRO A 32 -10.32 8.76 0.96
CA PRO A 32 -9.88 9.57 2.08
C PRO A 32 -10.97 10.54 2.52
N ILE A 33 -11.26 10.57 3.82
CA ILE A 33 -12.09 11.60 4.44
C ILE A 33 -11.14 12.75 4.78
N GLN A 34 -11.47 13.95 4.31
CA GLN A 34 -10.68 15.16 4.54
C GLN A 34 -11.38 16.03 5.59
N ILE A 35 -10.71 16.27 6.71
CA ILE A 35 -11.17 17.14 7.79
C ILE A 35 -10.28 18.37 7.77
N LYS A 36 -10.87 19.57 7.74
CA LYS A 36 -10.11 20.83 7.71
C LYS A 36 -9.93 21.34 9.13
N GLU A 37 -8.68 21.50 9.54
CA GLU A 37 -8.26 22.10 10.80
C GLU A 37 -7.79 23.55 10.59
N PHE A 38 -7.61 24.27 11.71
CA PHE A 38 -7.23 25.68 11.69
C PHE A 38 -5.77 25.93 11.28
N GLY A 39 -4.89 24.95 11.44
CA GLY A 39 -3.46 25.10 11.16
C GLY A 39 -2.77 23.78 10.83
N ALA A 40 -1.47 23.87 10.52
CA ALA A 40 -0.65 22.71 10.18
C ALA A 40 -0.64 21.67 11.30
N ILE A 41 -0.73 20.39 10.91
CA ILE A 41 -0.86 19.27 11.84
C ILE A 41 0.53 18.74 12.18
N THR A 42 1.04 19.12 13.35
CA THR A 42 2.43 18.88 13.78
C THR A 42 2.67 17.44 14.21
N ASN A 43 1.76 16.86 14.99
CA ASN A 43 1.87 15.48 15.46
C ASN A 43 0.50 14.80 15.53
N ILE A 44 0.49 13.51 15.22
CA ILE A 44 -0.68 12.64 15.34
C ILE A 44 -0.25 11.40 16.12
N ASP A 45 -1.07 10.99 17.08
CA ASP A 45 -0.80 9.81 17.89
C ASP A 45 -2.08 9.00 18.14
N PHE A 46 -1.96 7.67 18.12
CA PHE A 46 -3.09 6.77 18.39
C PHE A 46 -3.07 6.29 19.83
N SER A 47 -4.24 6.27 20.46
CA SER A 47 -4.41 5.55 21.72
C SER A 47 -4.14 4.06 21.50
N PRO A 48 -3.27 3.44 22.31
CA PRO A 48 -3.01 2.00 22.26
C PRO A 48 -4.22 1.18 22.73
N VAL A 49 -5.13 1.76 23.51
CA VAL A 49 -6.34 1.10 24.02
C VAL A 49 -7.53 1.33 23.08
N ALA A 50 -8.32 0.28 22.83
CA ALA A 50 -9.58 0.36 22.09
C ALA A 50 -10.56 1.32 22.82
N PRO A 51 -11.23 2.29 22.16
CA PRO A 51 -11.58 2.39 20.74
C PRO A 51 -10.51 2.99 19.79
N HIS A 52 -9.24 3.11 20.20
CA HIS A 52 -8.15 3.68 19.39
C HIS A 52 -8.48 5.10 18.90
N ASN A 53 -8.94 5.94 19.81
CA ASN A 53 -9.04 7.37 19.56
C ASN A 53 -7.66 7.93 19.19
N PHE A 54 -7.62 8.91 18.30
CA PHE A 54 -6.35 9.52 17.91
C PHE A 54 -6.33 11.00 18.26
N ALA A 55 -5.17 11.45 18.73
CA ALA A 55 -4.89 12.83 19.10
C ALA A 55 -4.22 13.50 17.91
N VAL A 56 -4.77 14.63 17.49
CA VAL A 56 -4.27 15.48 16.42
C VAL A 56 -3.86 16.80 17.05
N THR A 57 -2.59 17.13 16.93
CA THR A 57 -2.07 18.42 17.39
C THR A 57 -2.07 19.39 16.22
N ALA A 58 -2.86 20.46 16.33
CA ALA A 58 -3.03 21.47 15.29
C ALA A 58 -2.90 22.86 15.91
N PHE A 59 -1.77 23.53 15.62
CA PHE A 59 -1.46 24.88 16.10
C PHE A 59 -1.64 25.00 17.63
N THR A 60 -2.57 25.83 18.14
CA THR A 60 -2.80 26.04 19.58
C THR A 60 -3.76 25.03 20.22
N ARG A 61 -4.16 23.97 19.50
CA ARG A 61 -5.17 23.03 19.96
C ARG A 61 -4.72 21.59 19.80
N VAL A 62 -5.18 20.74 20.72
CA VAL A 62 -5.09 19.28 20.59
C VAL A 62 -6.50 18.72 20.51
N HIS A 63 -6.82 18.09 19.38
CA HIS A 63 -8.11 17.46 19.11
C HIS A 63 -8.00 15.95 19.35
N ILE A 64 -8.98 15.37 20.04
CA ILE A 64 -9.15 13.92 20.12
C ILE A 64 -10.28 13.54 19.20
N TYR A 65 -9.97 12.73 18.20
CA TYR A 65 -10.93 12.16 17.26
C TYR A 65 -11.24 10.72 17.62
N GLY A 66 -12.50 10.34 17.41
CA GLY A 66 -12.89 8.94 17.39
C GLY A 66 -12.41 8.27 16.11
N PRO A 67 -12.31 6.93 16.09
CA PRO A 67 -11.83 6.20 14.91
C PRO A 67 -12.70 6.40 13.67
N PHE A 68 -14.00 6.67 13.82
CA PHE A 68 -14.95 6.85 12.71
C PHE A 68 -15.66 8.22 12.72
N SER A 69 -15.56 8.95 13.83
CA SER A 69 -16.22 10.26 13.97
C SER A 69 -15.42 11.31 13.21
N GLN A 70 -16.11 12.10 12.39
CA GLN A 70 -15.52 13.26 11.70
C GLN A 70 -15.42 14.48 12.62
N GLU A 71 -16.21 14.50 13.69
CA GLU A 71 -16.18 15.56 14.68
C GLU A 71 -15.19 15.20 15.79
N PRO A 72 -14.42 16.20 16.30
CA PRO A 72 -13.54 15.98 17.43
C PRO A 72 -14.37 15.69 18.68
N VAL A 73 -14.14 14.54 19.29
CA VAL A 73 -14.79 14.14 20.56
C VAL A 73 -14.41 15.13 21.66
N LYS A 74 -13.14 15.55 21.69
CA LYS A 74 -12.63 16.54 22.63
C LYS A 74 -11.63 17.48 21.99
N THR A 75 -11.53 18.67 22.57
CA THR A 75 -10.58 19.69 22.17
C THR A 75 -9.96 20.32 23.41
N PHE A 76 -8.63 20.36 23.46
CA PHE A 76 -7.86 21.11 24.44
C PHE A 76 -7.41 22.44 23.84
N THR A 77 -7.87 23.55 24.41
CA THR A 77 -7.60 24.92 23.92
C THR A 77 -6.76 25.77 24.88
N ARG A 78 -6.35 25.21 26.04
CA ARG A 78 -5.72 25.97 27.14
C ARG A 78 -4.21 26.15 26.95
N PHE A 79 -3.76 26.26 25.70
CA PHE A 79 -2.38 26.59 25.35
C PHE A 79 -2.30 28.10 25.08
N LYS A 80 -1.26 28.77 25.57
CA LYS A 80 -1.06 30.20 25.29
C LYS A 80 -0.47 30.37 23.89
N ASP A 81 0.40 29.45 23.50
CA ASP A 81 1.02 29.40 22.17
C ASP A 81 0.84 28.01 21.52
N THR A 82 1.58 27.73 20.44
CA THR A 82 1.46 26.53 19.64
C THR A 82 1.87 25.26 20.40
N ALA A 83 1.14 24.16 20.15
CA ALA A 83 1.45 22.83 20.61
C ALA A 83 2.14 22.04 19.47
N TYR A 84 3.23 21.36 19.79
CA TYR A 84 4.01 20.58 18.81
C TYR A 84 3.76 19.09 18.88
N SER A 85 3.50 18.58 20.08
CA SER A 85 3.26 17.16 20.30
C SER A 85 2.04 16.96 21.18
N GLY A 86 1.26 15.92 20.88
CA GLY A 86 0.27 15.32 21.76
C GLY A 86 0.46 13.80 21.70
N ARG A 87 0.84 13.18 22.82
CA ARG A 87 1.03 11.73 22.94
C ARG A 87 0.13 11.13 23.99
N PHE A 88 -0.43 9.97 23.70
CA PHE A 88 -1.13 9.17 24.67
C PHE A 88 -0.17 8.38 25.54
N ARG A 89 -0.57 8.20 26.79
CA ARG A 89 0.01 7.16 27.64
C ARG A 89 -0.46 5.78 27.17
N SER A 90 0.33 4.76 27.45
CA SER A 90 0.05 3.33 27.21
C SER A 90 -1.36 2.85 27.64
N ASP A 91 -1.94 3.49 28.65
CA ASP A 91 -3.26 3.16 29.22
C ASP A 91 -4.40 3.93 28.55
N GLY A 92 -4.07 4.91 27.70
CA GLY A 92 -5.02 5.75 26.98
C GLY A 92 -5.77 6.77 27.85
N GLN A 93 -5.41 6.92 29.14
CA GLN A 93 -6.10 7.84 30.05
C GLN A 93 -5.45 9.22 30.11
N LEU A 94 -4.13 9.29 29.96
CA LEU A 94 -3.39 10.54 30.01
C LEU A 94 -2.88 10.94 28.63
N LEU A 95 -2.83 12.25 28.40
CA LEU A 95 -2.25 12.86 27.22
C LEU A 95 -1.24 13.92 27.65
N VAL A 96 -0.02 13.87 27.11
CA VAL A 96 0.99 14.91 27.31
C VAL A 96 1.10 15.74 26.05
N ALA A 97 1.20 17.06 26.23
CA ALA A 97 1.47 17.97 25.16
C ALA A 97 2.65 18.90 25.44
N GLY A 98 3.55 18.99 24.46
CA GLY A 98 4.66 19.96 24.41
C GLY A 98 4.24 21.24 23.67
N CYS A 99 4.67 22.39 24.18
CA CYS A 99 4.25 23.70 23.72
C CYS A 99 5.44 24.64 23.49
N GLU A 100 5.27 25.63 22.61
CA GLU A 100 6.21 26.73 22.35
C GLU A 100 6.49 27.55 23.63
N ASP A 101 5.51 27.66 24.54
CA ASP A 101 5.62 28.32 25.87
C ASP A 101 6.70 27.71 26.80
N SER A 102 7.46 26.70 26.35
CA SER A 102 8.44 25.93 27.13
C SER A 102 7.82 25.12 28.29
N VAL A 103 6.49 25.05 28.35
CA VAL A 103 5.75 24.31 29.37
C VAL A 103 5.15 23.04 28.78
N VAL A 104 5.41 21.93 29.45
CA VAL A 104 4.80 20.64 29.14
C VAL A 104 3.53 20.51 29.96
N ARG A 105 2.42 20.18 29.33
CA ARG A 105 1.11 20.06 29.99
C ARG A 105 0.62 18.62 29.94
N LEU A 106 0.21 18.09 31.09
CA LEU A 106 -0.41 16.79 31.23
C LEU A 106 -1.92 16.97 31.33
N PHE A 107 -2.67 16.24 30.52
CA PHE A 107 -4.12 16.24 30.48
C PHE A 107 -4.64 14.86 30.82
N ASP A 108 -5.77 14.83 31.52
CA ASP A 108 -6.64 13.66 31.52
C ASP A 108 -7.46 13.68 30.24
N VAL A 109 -7.57 12.53 29.56
CA VAL A 109 -8.44 12.33 28.41
C VAL A 109 -9.91 12.50 28.81
N SER A 110 -10.28 12.20 30.06
CA SER A 110 -11.63 12.42 30.59
C SER A 110 -11.89 13.91 30.84
N GLY A 111 -10.90 14.63 31.37
CA GLY A 111 -10.97 16.05 31.73
C GLY A 111 -10.78 17.02 30.56
N ARG A 112 -10.97 18.31 30.85
CA ARG A 112 -10.63 19.44 29.94
C ARG A 112 -9.49 20.30 30.46
N VAL A 113 -9.16 20.16 31.74
CA VAL A 113 -8.18 20.96 32.46
C VAL A 113 -6.86 20.21 32.48
N ALA A 114 -5.75 20.94 32.40
CA ALA A 114 -4.42 20.36 32.60
C ALA A 114 -4.32 19.86 34.06
N LEU A 115 -4.00 18.58 34.25
CA LEU A 115 -3.74 18.00 35.56
C LEU A 115 -2.49 18.60 36.17
N ARG A 116 -1.42 18.69 35.37
CA ARG A 116 -0.11 19.21 35.79
C ARG A 116 0.58 19.98 34.67
N MET A 117 1.46 20.88 35.09
CA MET A 117 2.30 21.69 34.22
C MET A 117 3.75 21.54 34.67
N PHE A 118 4.62 21.08 33.78
CA PHE A 118 6.05 20.95 34.05
C PHE A 118 6.76 22.18 33.51
N LYS A 119 7.37 22.95 34.41
CA LYS A 119 8.14 24.17 34.10
C LYS A 119 9.62 23.89 34.34
N GLY A 120 10.46 24.25 33.39
CA GLY A 120 11.91 24.20 33.56
C GLY A 120 12.70 24.22 32.26
N HIS A 121 12.08 23.89 31.13
CA HIS A 121 12.64 24.21 29.81
C HIS A 121 12.63 25.72 29.58
N THR A 122 13.60 26.19 28.81
CA THR A 122 13.75 27.62 28.48
C THR A 122 13.25 27.96 27.07
N LYS A 123 13.12 26.95 26.21
CA LYS A 123 12.61 27.06 24.84
C LYS A 123 11.53 26.02 24.55
N ALA A 124 10.93 26.15 23.36
CA ALA A 124 9.91 25.29 22.80
C ALA A 124 10.17 23.80 23.01
N VAL A 125 9.14 23.06 23.46
CA VAL A 125 9.20 21.60 23.61
C VAL A 125 8.54 20.96 22.40
N HIS A 126 9.35 20.43 21.49
CA HIS A 126 8.85 19.78 20.28
C HIS A 126 8.40 18.34 20.52
N PHE A 127 9.16 17.59 21.31
CA PHE A 127 8.91 16.18 21.54
C PHE A 127 8.57 15.90 23.00
N THR A 128 7.52 15.10 23.18
CA THR A 128 7.11 14.57 24.47
C THR A 128 6.69 13.12 24.28
N ASP A 129 7.00 12.25 25.24
CA ASP A 129 6.61 10.85 25.22
C ASP A 129 6.59 10.26 26.64
N PHE A 130 5.81 9.21 26.84
CA PHE A 130 5.73 8.52 28.12
C PHE A 130 6.72 7.35 28.16
N THR A 131 7.37 7.17 29.31
CA THR A 131 8.16 5.97 29.58
C THR A 131 7.27 4.73 29.77
N SER A 132 7.86 3.54 29.64
CA SER A 132 7.16 2.26 29.85
C SER A 132 6.55 2.12 31.25
N ASP A 133 7.10 2.78 32.28
CA ASP A 133 6.61 2.70 33.66
C ASP A 133 5.41 3.61 33.93
N HIS A 134 5.02 4.46 32.98
CA HIS A 134 3.83 5.34 33.05
C HIS A 134 3.90 6.46 34.10
N TYR A 135 4.95 6.49 34.93
CA TYR A 135 5.22 7.53 35.93
C TYR A 135 6.13 8.64 35.42
N GLN A 136 6.93 8.39 34.39
CA GLN A 136 7.87 9.38 33.88
C GLN A 136 7.54 9.82 32.46
N ILE A 137 7.84 11.08 32.16
CA ILE A 137 7.68 11.70 30.84
C ILE A 137 9.06 12.10 30.35
N MET A 138 9.38 11.77 29.11
CA MET A 138 10.56 12.29 28.43
C MET A 138 10.19 13.45 27.54
N THR A 139 10.98 14.52 27.59
CA THR A 139 10.81 15.70 26.74
C THR A 139 12.13 16.09 26.07
N ALA A 140 12.02 16.56 24.82
CA ALA A 140 13.13 17.16 24.08
C ALA A 140 12.72 18.55 23.57
N SER A 141 13.64 19.51 23.71
CA SER A 141 13.39 20.94 23.51
C SER A 141 14.43 21.57 22.60
N ASP A 142 14.08 22.72 22.03
CA ASP A 142 15.00 23.57 21.27
C ASP A 142 16.06 24.25 22.18
N ASP A 143 16.01 24.04 23.51
CA ASP A 143 17.07 24.41 24.47
C ASP A 143 18.28 23.45 24.48
N TYR A 144 18.30 22.51 23.53
CA TYR A 144 19.32 21.45 23.38
C TYR A 144 19.32 20.42 24.53
N THR A 145 18.33 20.50 25.43
CA THR A 145 18.23 19.61 26.58
C THR A 145 17.12 18.58 26.39
N CYS A 146 17.42 17.36 26.82
CA CYS A 146 16.44 16.30 26.98
C CYS A 146 16.23 16.08 28.48
N ARG A 147 14.98 16.04 28.93
CA ARG A 147 14.65 15.92 30.36
C ARG A 147 13.70 14.76 30.59
N VAL A 148 13.91 14.09 31.73
CA VAL A 148 12.98 13.10 32.25
C VAL A 148 12.28 13.71 33.46
N TRP A 149 10.95 13.74 33.42
CA TRP A 149 10.10 14.32 34.44
C TRP A 149 9.37 13.23 35.20
N ASP A 150 9.24 13.40 36.51
CA ASP A 150 8.40 12.56 37.34
C ASP A 150 6.98 13.15 37.41
N ILE A 151 5.98 12.37 37.03
CA ILE A 151 4.58 12.84 36.97
C ILE A 151 4.06 13.21 38.37
N PRO A 152 4.17 12.37 39.43
CA PRO A 152 3.73 12.68 40.79
C PRO A 152 4.24 14.01 41.33
N ASN A 153 5.55 14.25 41.21
CA ASN A 153 6.20 15.39 41.83
C ASN A 153 6.27 16.62 40.91
N ALA A 154 6.01 16.47 39.61
CA ALA A 154 6.18 17.51 38.60
C ALA A 154 7.61 18.09 38.49
N THR A 155 8.61 17.35 38.98
CA THR A 155 10.02 17.74 39.00
C THR A 155 10.81 17.01 37.91
N ALA A 156 11.86 17.67 37.40
CA ALA A 156 12.81 17.02 36.50
C ALA A 156 13.72 16.11 37.31
N VAL A 157 13.77 14.82 36.96
CA VAL A 157 14.63 13.81 37.60
C VAL A 157 16.04 13.91 37.04
N THR A 158 16.16 13.88 35.71
CA THR A 158 17.44 13.96 35.00
C THR A 158 17.35 14.97 33.85
N THR A 159 18.48 15.64 33.57
CA THR A 159 18.62 16.61 32.48
C THR A 159 19.89 16.30 31.70
N TYR A 160 19.73 15.96 30.43
CA TYR A 160 20.82 15.65 29.51
C TYR A 160 21.10 16.86 28.62
N LYS A 161 22.35 17.35 28.66
CA LYS A 161 22.83 18.51 27.88
C LYS A 161 24.02 18.13 27.00
N GLU A 162 23.82 17.15 26.12
CA GLU A 162 24.91 16.71 25.25
C GLU A 162 24.71 16.99 23.76
N HIS A 163 23.52 17.44 23.35
CA HIS A 163 23.27 17.83 21.98
C HIS A 163 23.80 19.25 21.74
N THR A 164 24.29 19.49 20.53
CA THR A 164 24.85 20.80 20.16
C THR A 164 23.84 21.70 19.45
N ASP A 165 22.76 21.11 18.92
CA ASP A 165 21.70 21.80 18.17
C ASP A 165 20.30 21.28 18.57
N TYR A 166 19.24 21.81 17.94
CA TYR A 166 17.84 21.61 18.31
C TYR A 166 17.44 20.13 18.40
N THR A 167 16.89 19.74 19.56
CA THR A 167 16.42 18.38 19.81
C THR A 167 14.92 18.28 19.56
N ARG A 168 14.54 17.90 18.34
CA ARG A 168 13.13 17.89 17.89
C ARG A 168 12.47 16.53 17.91
N CYS A 169 13.25 15.46 17.96
CA CYS A 169 12.69 14.11 17.97
C CYS A 169 13.31 13.24 19.05
N GLY A 170 12.52 12.26 19.47
CA GLY A 170 12.96 11.20 20.35
C GLY A 170 12.04 9.99 20.22
N VAL A 171 12.38 8.94 20.94
CA VAL A 171 11.56 7.76 21.10
C VAL A 171 11.94 7.09 22.42
N THR A 172 10.94 6.72 23.21
CA THR A 172 11.14 5.90 24.40
C THR A 172 11.02 4.42 24.04
N SER A 173 11.78 3.58 24.73
CA SER A 173 11.54 2.13 24.69
C SER A 173 10.23 1.81 25.41
N LYS A 174 9.50 0.81 24.89
CA LYS A 174 8.23 0.36 25.48
C LYS A 174 8.44 -0.82 26.42
N LEU A 175 9.53 -1.57 26.26
CA LEU A 175 9.88 -2.72 27.08
C LEU A 175 10.77 -2.29 28.26
N ASN A 176 11.70 -1.37 28.03
CA ASN A 176 12.65 -0.89 29.02
C ASN A 176 12.38 0.57 29.37
N ARG A 177 12.15 0.84 30.65
CA ARG A 177 11.87 2.19 31.15
C ARG A 177 13.02 3.16 30.93
N ASP A 178 14.22 2.70 31.20
CA ASP A 178 15.39 3.57 31.31
C ASP A 178 15.98 3.90 29.93
N LEU A 179 15.60 3.16 28.88
CA LEU A 179 16.18 3.31 27.56
C LEU A 179 15.39 4.30 26.71
N PHE A 180 16.07 5.30 26.17
CA PHE A 180 15.47 6.22 25.22
C PHE A 180 16.47 6.77 24.23
N ILE A 181 15.96 7.20 23.09
CA ILE A 181 16.77 7.72 21.99
C ILE A 181 16.29 9.11 21.64
N THR A 182 17.22 10.01 21.42
CA THR A 182 16.95 11.38 21.00
C THR A 182 17.64 11.63 19.67
N GLY A 183 17.04 12.47 18.84
CA GLY A 183 17.56 12.87 17.55
C GLY A 183 17.58 14.39 17.47
N SER A 184 18.70 14.90 16.98
CA SER A 184 18.97 16.32 16.92
C SER A 184 19.25 16.75 15.49
N TYR A 185 19.15 18.07 15.28
CA TYR A 185 19.54 18.70 14.02
C TYR A 185 21.07 18.75 13.85
N ASP A 186 21.84 18.43 14.90
CA ASP A 186 23.30 18.19 14.86
C ASP A 186 23.73 16.94 14.05
N HIS A 187 22.77 16.32 13.36
CA HIS A 187 22.89 15.11 12.54
C HIS A 187 23.11 13.83 13.34
N LYS A 188 23.21 13.93 14.67
CA LYS A 188 23.46 12.80 15.56
C LYS A 188 22.18 12.37 16.27
N MET A 189 22.15 11.08 16.55
CA MET A 189 21.18 10.45 17.42
C MET A 189 21.92 9.89 18.62
N LYS A 190 21.37 10.07 19.80
CA LYS A 190 21.98 9.60 21.04
C LYS A 190 21.04 8.65 21.75
N LEU A 191 21.59 7.52 22.18
CA LEU A 191 20.94 6.55 23.07
C LEU A 191 21.35 6.88 24.50
N PHE A 192 20.36 6.99 25.36
CA PHE A 192 20.54 7.25 26.78
C PHE A 192 19.94 6.12 27.60
N ASP A 193 20.60 5.83 28.70
CA ASP A 193 20.08 5.02 29.80
C ASP A 193 19.84 5.98 30.97
N ALA A 194 18.62 6.01 31.51
CA ALA A 194 18.22 6.89 32.61
C ALA A 194 19.05 6.67 33.89
N ARG A 195 19.71 5.51 34.03
CA ARG A 195 20.61 5.19 35.15
C ARG A 195 21.96 5.88 35.05
N MET A 196 22.33 6.34 33.86
CA MET A 196 23.61 6.98 33.58
C MET A 196 23.38 8.45 33.24
N ASP A 197 24.32 9.31 33.66
CA ASP A 197 24.26 10.74 33.36
C ASP A 197 24.79 11.08 31.95
N LYS A 198 25.46 10.14 31.29
CA LYS A 198 26.07 10.30 29.96
C LYS A 198 25.37 9.44 28.91
N SER A 199 25.45 9.85 27.64
CA SER A 199 24.98 9.01 26.52
C SER A 199 25.77 7.70 26.42
N VAL A 200 25.05 6.61 26.20
CA VAL A 200 25.63 5.28 26.02
C VAL A 200 26.16 5.13 24.60
N LEU A 201 25.43 5.66 23.62
CA LEU A 201 25.75 5.47 22.21
C LEU A 201 25.43 6.75 21.43
N THR A 202 26.32 7.12 20.51
CA THR A 202 26.10 8.20 19.54
C THR A 202 26.18 7.63 18.12
N MET A 203 25.14 7.85 17.32
CA MET A 203 25.02 7.44 15.92
C MET A 203 24.95 8.67 15.03
N ASP A 204 25.67 8.69 13.92
CA ASP A 204 25.66 9.82 12.97
C ASP A 204 24.84 9.50 11.72
N HIS A 205 23.77 10.27 11.49
CA HIS A 205 22.91 10.14 10.31
C HIS A 205 23.43 10.95 9.12
N GLY A 206 24.25 11.99 9.33
CA GLY A 206 24.78 12.88 8.29
C GLY A 206 23.77 13.87 7.67
N GLN A 207 22.52 13.90 8.16
CA GLN A 207 21.50 14.91 7.84
C GLN A 207 20.70 15.24 9.10
N PRO A 208 20.03 16.41 9.17
CA PRO A 208 19.15 16.73 10.30
C PRO A 208 18.07 15.67 10.48
N VAL A 209 17.93 15.19 11.71
CA VAL A 209 17.00 14.10 12.04
C VAL A 209 15.63 14.69 12.39
N GLU A 210 14.61 14.32 11.63
CA GLU A 210 13.23 14.80 11.83
C GLU A 210 12.41 13.84 12.70
N ARG A 211 12.61 12.53 12.55
CA ARG A 211 11.85 11.52 13.29
C ARG A 211 12.65 10.25 13.57
N LEU A 212 12.37 9.67 14.74
CA LEU A 212 12.89 8.39 15.18
C LEU A 212 11.76 7.41 15.47
N LEU A 213 12.03 6.12 15.29
CA LEU A 213 11.08 5.06 15.49
C LEU A 213 11.79 3.77 15.89
N LEU A 214 11.41 3.20 17.03
CA LEU A 214 11.86 1.88 17.45
C LEU A 214 10.94 0.78 16.90
N TYR A 215 11.53 -0.34 16.52
CA TYR A 215 10.77 -1.56 16.27
C TYR A 215 10.20 -2.15 17.57
N PRO A 216 9.09 -2.91 17.53
CA PRO A 216 8.53 -3.55 18.71
C PRO A 216 9.49 -4.55 19.38
N SER A 217 10.45 -5.09 18.63
CA SER A 217 11.52 -5.96 19.15
C SER A 217 12.70 -5.18 19.73
N GLU A 218 12.71 -3.85 19.61
CA GLU A 218 13.72 -2.91 20.11
C GLU A 218 15.17 -3.12 19.63
N ALA A 219 15.44 -4.17 18.85
CA ALA A 219 16.75 -4.40 18.25
C ALA A 219 17.08 -3.40 17.13
N LEU A 220 16.04 -2.88 16.45
CA LEU A 220 16.19 -2.03 15.28
C LEU A 220 15.63 -0.63 15.56
N LEU A 221 16.42 0.38 15.20
CA LEU A 221 16.02 1.79 15.17
C LEU A 221 15.89 2.25 13.72
N VAL A 222 14.83 2.99 13.41
CA VAL A 222 14.69 3.68 12.13
C VAL A 222 14.82 5.18 12.36
N SER A 223 15.70 5.80 11.60
CA SER A 223 15.86 7.26 11.56
C SER A 223 15.41 7.82 10.22
N ALA A 224 14.65 8.91 10.28
CA ALA A 224 14.37 9.76 9.14
C ALA A 224 15.13 11.07 9.30
N GLY A 225 15.96 11.37 8.31
CA GLY A 225 16.66 12.64 8.26
C GLY A 225 16.95 13.03 6.82
N GLY A 226 16.60 14.28 6.50
CA GLY A 226 16.46 14.78 5.14
C GLY A 226 15.83 13.74 4.21
N ARG A 227 16.51 13.35 3.12
CA ARG A 227 15.95 12.45 2.10
C ARG A 227 16.11 10.95 2.43
N TYR A 228 16.85 10.64 3.49
CA TYR A 228 17.25 9.28 3.80
C TYR A 228 16.42 8.73 4.96
N VAL A 229 16.01 7.47 4.81
CA VAL A 229 15.54 6.65 5.91
C VAL A 229 16.61 5.60 6.17
N LYS A 230 17.25 5.64 7.34
CA LYS A 230 18.28 4.67 7.72
C LYS A 230 17.73 3.73 8.79
N VAL A 231 18.10 2.46 8.71
CA VAL A 231 17.80 1.46 9.73
C VAL A 231 19.11 1.08 10.41
N TRP A 232 19.10 1.09 11.73
CA TRP A 232 20.24 0.90 12.61
C TRP A 232 20.03 -0.34 13.46
N ASP A 233 21.09 -1.12 13.65
CA ASP A 233 21.13 -2.23 14.59
C ASP A 233 21.68 -1.71 15.93
N LEU A 234 20.83 -1.68 16.95
CA LEU A 234 21.21 -1.20 18.28
C LEU A 234 22.06 -2.22 19.03
N LEU A 235 21.88 -3.53 18.76
CA LEU A 235 22.63 -4.59 19.43
C LEU A 235 24.09 -4.64 18.94
N LYS A 236 24.33 -4.26 17.69
CA LYS A 236 25.69 -4.17 17.09
C LYS A 236 26.39 -2.85 17.35
N GLY A 237 25.98 -2.09 18.37
CA GLY A 237 26.60 -0.81 18.70
C GLY A 237 26.27 0.29 17.69
N GLY A 238 25.06 0.28 17.11
CA GLY A 238 24.57 1.37 16.27
C GLY A 238 25.15 1.40 14.85
N GLN A 239 25.39 0.23 14.25
CA GLN A 239 25.77 0.15 12.84
C GLN A 239 24.55 0.36 11.94
N PRO A 240 24.66 1.13 10.82
CA PRO A 240 23.57 1.26 9.87
C PRO A 240 23.48 -0.01 9.02
N LEU A 241 22.33 -0.70 9.06
CA LEU A 241 22.07 -1.87 8.22
C LEU A 241 21.70 -1.48 6.79
N VAL A 242 20.80 -0.51 6.64
CA VAL A 242 20.23 -0.13 5.35
C VAL A 242 20.03 1.38 5.29
N SER A 243 20.36 1.98 4.14
CA SER A 243 20.09 3.38 3.83
C SER A 243 19.15 3.46 2.62
N LEU A 244 17.95 3.99 2.82
CA LEU A 244 16.92 4.11 1.80
C LEU A 244 16.80 5.55 1.31
N LYS A 245 16.97 5.75 0.00
CA LYS A 245 16.82 7.06 -0.68
C LYS A 245 15.75 6.97 -1.75
N ASN A 246 14.49 6.92 -1.32
CA ASN A 246 13.36 6.87 -2.26
C ASN A 246 12.57 8.18 -2.31
N HIS A 247 12.78 9.10 -1.37
CA HIS A 247 12.09 10.39 -1.34
C HIS A 247 12.94 11.48 -2.00
N HIS A 248 12.28 12.48 -2.59
CA HIS A 248 12.90 13.62 -3.27
C HIS A 248 13.18 14.78 -2.29
N LYS A 249 12.28 15.02 -1.34
CA LYS A 249 12.37 15.98 -0.23
C LYS A 249 12.52 15.26 1.10
N THR A 250 12.48 16.06 2.17
CA THR A 250 12.70 15.60 3.54
C THR A 250 11.58 14.70 4.03
N VAL A 251 11.96 13.59 4.65
CA VAL A 251 11.08 12.64 5.33
C VAL A 251 10.74 13.22 6.69
N THR A 252 9.48 13.60 6.88
CA THR A 252 9.00 14.30 8.07
C THR A 252 8.59 13.34 9.18
N CYS A 253 8.01 12.19 8.80
CA CYS A 253 7.50 11.21 9.78
C CYS A 253 7.73 9.77 9.33
N LEU A 254 7.87 8.92 10.34
CA LEU A 254 7.97 7.47 10.23
C LEU A 254 6.96 6.82 11.17
N HIS A 255 6.35 5.72 10.73
CA HIS A 255 5.46 4.91 11.57
C HIS A 255 5.51 3.44 11.16
N LEU A 256 5.27 2.52 12.09
CA LEU A 256 5.18 1.10 11.80
C LEU A 256 3.73 0.68 11.59
N GLY A 257 3.50 -0.16 10.59
CA GLY A 257 2.22 -0.80 10.29
C GLY A 257 2.30 -2.32 10.41
N SER A 258 1.15 -2.97 10.48
CA SER A 258 1.01 -4.43 10.51
C SER A 258 1.88 -5.11 11.57
N ASN A 259 1.80 -4.67 12.83
CA ASN A 259 2.59 -5.17 13.96
C ASN A 259 4.11 -5.16 13.73
N GLY A 260 4.61 -4.18 12.97
CA GLY A 260 6.05 -4.03 12.70
C GLY A 260 6.55 -4.81 11.48
N GLN A 261 5.66 -5.41 10.68
CA GLN A 261 6.07 -6.02 9.40
C GLN A 261 6.24 -4.99 8.27
N ARG A 262 5.67 -3.79 8.43
CA ARG A 262 5.68 -2.75 7.40
C ARG A 262 6.15 -1.44 8.01
N LEU A 263 7.01 -0.73 7.29
CA LEU A 263 7.49 0.59 7.65
C LEU A 263 6.87 1.62 6.73
N LEU A 264 6.27 2.66 7.28
CA LEU A 264 5.69 3.76 6.53
C LEU A 264 6.57 4.99 6.70
N SER A 265 6.87 5.63 5.57
CA SER A 265 7.62 6.88 5.53
C SER A 265 6.79 7.95 4.84
N ALA A 266 6.63 9.09 5.50
CA ALA A 266 5.95 10.27 4.97
C ALA A 266 6.97 11.35 4.67
N SER A 267 6.84 11.97 3.49
CA SER A 267 7.73 13.03 3.03
C SER A 267 6.97 14.31 2.74
N LEU A 268 7.69 15.43 2.78
CA LEU A 268 7.26 16.71 2.26
C LEU A 268 6.95 16.67 0.75
N ASP A 269 7.33 15.59 0.07
CA ASP A 269 6.97 15.26 -1.32
C ASP A 269 5.51 14.92 -1.55
N ARG A 270 4.66 14.97 -0.53
CA ARG A 270 3.25 14.54 -0.57
C ARG A 270 3.05 13.02 -0.65
N HIS A 271 4.14 12.27 -0.67
CA HIS A 271 4.13 10.83 -0.82
C HIS A 271 4.30 10.12 0.53
N VAL A 272 3.50 9.07 0.75
CA VAL A 272 3.73 8.07 1.79
C VAL A 272 4.14 6.76 1.16
N LYS A 273 5.37 6.32 1.42
CA LYS A 273 5.89 5.04 0.92
C LYS A 273 5.82 3.98 1.99
N VAL A 274 5.27 2.83 1.62
CA VAL A 274 5.20 1.62 2.43
C VAL A 274 6.36 0.70 2.05
N TYR A 275 7.18 0.32 3.02
CA TYR A 275 8.26 -0.64 2.89
C TYR A 275 7.92 -1.94 3.59
N ASN A 276 8.42 -3.04 3.03
CA ASN A 276 8.48 -4.31 3.75
C ASN A 276 9.73 -4.34 4.64
N THR A 277 9.59 -4.70 5.92
CA THR A 277 10.72 -4.75 6.86
C THR A 277 11.76 -5.82 6.52
N SER A 278 11.39 -6.91 5.84
CA SER A 278 12.37 -7.96 5.49
C SER A 278 13.33 -7.56 4.37
N ASN A 279 12.79 -6.93 3.33
CA ASN A 279 13.54 -6.64 2.10
C ASN A 279 13.80 -5.14 1.88
N TYR A 280 13.19 -4.27 2.71
CA TYR A 280 13.19 -2.80 2.60
C TYR A 280 12.85 -2.23 1.22
N LYS A 281 12.18 -3.01 0.36
CA LYS A 281 11.66 -2.57 -0.94
C LYS A 281 10.35 -1.84 -0.77
N VAL A 282 10.11 -0.84 -1.62
CA VAL A 282 8.83 -0.14 -1.70
C VAL A 282 7.77 -1.13 -2.19
N VAL A 283 6.69 -1.25 -1.42
CA VAL A 283 5.55 -2.11 -1.72
C VAL A 283 4.41 -1.29 -2.32
N HIS A 284 4.11 -0.14 -1.74
CA HIS A 284 3.03 0.72 -2.17
C HIS A 284 3.38 2.19 -1.93
N ASN A 285 2.80 3.08 -2.74
CA ASN A 285 2.93 4.52 -2.61
C ASN A 285 1.54 5.16 -2.48
N PHE A 286 1.34 6.02 -1.49
CA PHE A 286 0.15 6.86 -1.39
C PHE A 286 0.50 8.28 -1.78
N ASP A 287 -0.25 8.82 -2.73
CA ASP A 287 -0.15 10.22 -3.12
C ASP A 287 -1.23 11.06 -2.43
N TYR A 288 -0.88 12.29 -2.09
CA TYR A 288 -1.72 13.28 -1.41
C TYR A 288 -1.59 14.65 -2.08
N ALA A 289 -2.59 15.51 -1.91
CA ALA A 289 -2.62 16.80 -2.58
C ALA A 289 -1.59 17.81 -2.02
N ALA A 290 -1.25 17.71 -0.73
CA ALA A 290 -0.35 18.64 -0.04
C ALA A 290 0.79 17.90 0.67
N SER A 291 1.81 18.66 1.07
CA SER A 291 2.98 18.10 1.74
C SER A 291 2.62 17.59 3.13
N ILE A 292 3.23 16.49 3.53
CA ILE A 292 2.85 15.76 4.74
C ILE A 292 3.80 16.14 5.86
N LEU A 293 3.24 16.51 7.01
CA LEU A 293 4.00 16.82 8.21
C LEU A 293 3.99 15.65 9.19
N SER A 294 2.83 15.01 9.36
CA SER A 294 2.65 13.92 10.31
C SER A 294 1.88 12.73 9.73
N LEU A 295 2.21 11.54 10.20
CA LEU A 295 1.59 10.28 9.80
C LEU A 295 1.42 9.40 11.05
N ALA A 296 0.25 8.79 11.19
CA ALA A 296 0.03 7.75 12.18
C ALA A 296 -0.85 6.63 11.61
N VAL A 297 -0.62 5.40 12.06
CA VAL A 297 -1.45 4.23 11.73
C VAL A 297 -1.95 3.58 13.00
N ALA A 298 -3.22 3.19 12.98
CA ALA A 298 -3.84 2.48 14.09
C ALA A 298 -3.18 1.11 14.30
N PRO A 299 -3.11 0.59 15.54
CA PRO A 299 -2.46 -0.70 15.88
C PRO A 299 -2.96 -1.96 15.13
N ASN A 300 -4.05 -1.85 14.36
CA ASN A 300 -4.65 -2.94 13.58
C ASN A 300 -4.79 -2.62 12.08
N ASP A 301 -4.07 -1.60 11.58
CA ASP A 301 -4.16 -1.08 10.21
C ASP A 301 -5.59 -0.72 9.76
N LYS A 302 -6.50 -0.47 10.69
CA LYS A 302 -7.89 -0.11 10.37
C LYS A 302 -7.97 1.29 9.77
N SER A 303 -7.12 2.20 10.23
CA SER A 303 -7.09 3.60 9.81
C SER A 303 -5.66 4.10 9.65
N ILE A 304 -5.42 4.80 8.54
CA ILE A 304 -4.22 5.61 8.32
C ILE A 304 -4.65 7.07 8.39
N VAL A 305 -3.96 7.86 9.20
CA VAL A 305 -4.24 9.28 9.36
C VAL A 305 -3.01 10.07 8.94
N VAL A 306 -3.20 11.02 8.04
CA VAL A 306 -2.13 11.85 7.47
C VAL A 306 -2.46 13.31 7.73
N GLY A 307 -1.54 14.01 8.39
CA GLY A 307 -1.60 15.44 8.63
C GLY A 307 -0.82 16.20 7.57
N MET A 308 -1.52 17.06 6.82
CA MET A 308 -0.91 17.90 5.79
C MET A 308 -0.54 19.29 6.33
N THR A 309 0.35 19.98 5.62
CA THR A 309 0.80 21.35 5.96
C THR A 309 -0.28 22.41 5.77
N ASN A 310 -1.25 22.19 4.88
CA ASN A 310 -2.38 23.09 4.65
C ASN A 310 -3.48 23.00 5.74
N GLY A 311 -3.22 22.26 6.83
CA GLY A 311 -4.17 22.02 7.91
C GLY A 311 -5.29 21.05 7.56
N VAL A 312 -5.19 20.30 6.46
CA VAL A 312 -6.15 19.24 6.17
C VAL A 312 -5.64 17.91 6.74
N LEU A 313 -6.50 17.24 7.48
CA LEU A 313 -6.30 15.89 8.00
C LEU A 313 -6.98 14.91 7.06
N SER A 314 -6.21 13.98 6.49
CA SER A 314 -6.74 12.90 5.66
C SER A 314 -6.81 11.60 6.45
N VAL A 315 -8.01 11.10 6.68
CA VAL A 315 -8.27 9.81 7.33
C VAL A 315 -8.67 8.78 6.27
N LYS A 316 -7.93 7.68 6.15
CA LYS A 316 -8.25 6.55 5.28
C LYS A 316 -8.60 5.33 6.12
N HIS A 317 -9.79 4.78 5.92
CA HIS A 317 -10.21 3.54 6.57
C HIS A 317 -10.09 2.36 5.62
N LYS A 318 -9.66 1.22 6.15
CA LYS A 318 -9.66 -0.04 5.40
C LYS A 318 -11.08 -0.56 5.23
N LYS A 319 -11.44 -1.05 4.04
CA LYS A 319 -12.71 -1.79 3.86
C LYS A 319 -12.59 -3.12 4.61
N SER A 320 -13.50 -3.38 5.54
CA SER A 320 -13.64 -4.74 6.08
C SER A 320 -14.15 -5.66 4.96
N PRO A 321 -13.72 -6.93 4.91
CA PRO A 321 -14.21 -7.87 3.91
C PRO A 321 -15.73 -8.09 3.97
N GLU A 322 -16.36 -7.88 5.13
CA GLU A 322 -17.82 -8.01 5.30
C GLU A 322 -18.62 -6.97 4.50
N GLU A 323 -18.17 -5.71 4.42
CA GLU A 323 -18.87 -4.66 3.66
C GLU A 323 -18.81 -4.86 2.14
N SER A 324 -17.82 -5.61 1.65
CA SER A 324 -17.66 -5.88 0.21
C SER A 324 -18.69 -6.87 -0.36
N GLY A 325 -19.37 -7.62 0.52
CA GLY A 325 -20.42 -8.58 0.14
C GLY A 325 -21.84 -8.00 0.17
N GLU A 326 -22.05 -6.86 0.84
CA GLU A 326 -23.40 -6.38 1.14
C GLU A 326 -23.95 -5.34 0.16
N SER A 327 -23.11 -4.67 -0.64
CA SER A 327 -23.58 -3.56 -1.50
C SER A 327 -24.23 -3.99 -2.83
N SER A 328 -24.77 -5.21 -2.96
CA SER A 328 -25.53 -5.62 -4.17
C SER A 328 -26.53 -6.76 -3.97
N ARG A 329 -27.04 -6.99 -2.75
CA ARG A 329 -28.20 -7.86 -2.54
C ARG A 329 -29.31 -7.06 -1.90
N GLN A 330 -30.22 -6.53 -2.74
CA GLN A 330 -31.58 -6.25 -2.29
C GLN A 330 -32.05 -7.49 -1.54
N THR A 331 -32.29 -7.31 -0.24
CA THR A 331 -32.75 -8.34 0.67
C THR A 331 -34.13 -8.78 0.23
N ARG A 332 -34.19 -9.80 -0.63
CA ARG A 332 -35.38 -10.65 -0.72
C ARG A 332 -35.70 -11.07 0.71
N ARG A 333 -36.91 -10.73 1.19
CA ARG A 333 -37.43 -11.15 2.50
C ARG A 333 -37.06 -12.62 2.72
N GLN A 334 -36.06 -12.86 3.55
CA GLN A 334 -35.63 -14.21 3.90
C GLN A 334 -36.72 -14.78 4.81
N PRO A 335 -37.22 -16.00 4.56
CA PRO A 335 -38.05 -16.69 5.55
C PRO A 335 -37.26 -16.86 6.85
N SER A 336 -37.96 -16.87 7.98
CA SER A 336 -37.38 -16.82 9.33
C SER A 336 -36.17 -17.75 9.51
N TYR A 337 -35.04 -17.16 9.90
CA TYR A 337 -33.73 -17.80 10.12
C TYR A 337 -33.78 -19.09 10.97
N ARG A 338 -34.82 -19.27 11.79
CA ARG A 338 -35.03 -20.46 12.63
C ARG A 338 -35.16 -21.79 11.85
N VAL A 339 -35.63 -21.77 10.60
CA VAL A 339 -35.85 -23.03 9.84
C VAL A 339 -34.56 -23.55 9.19
N PHE A 340 -33.58 -22.68 8.91
CA PHE A 340 -32.33 -23.05 8.22
C PHE A 340 -31.17 -23.46 9.15
N VAL A 341 -31.28 -23.27 10.46
CA VAL A 341 -30.18 -23.51 11.42
C VAL A 341 -30.19 -24.91 12.04
N LYS A 342 -31.17 -25.77 11.71
CA LYS A 342 -31.11 -27.19 12.11
C LYS A 342 -29.93 -27.88 11.38
N GLY A 343 -28.89 -28.25 12.13
CA GLY A 343 -27.79 -29.11 11.66
C GLY A 343 -26.41 -28.47 11.55
N LYS A 344 -26.24 -27.15 11.78
CA LYS A 344 -24.90 -26.52 11.76
C LYS A 344 -23.99 -26.93 12.92
N ASN A 345 -24.58 -27.32 14.05
CA ASN A 345 -23.84 -27.78 15.23
C ASN A 345 -23.68 -29.31 15.26
N TYR A 346 -23.95 -30.01 14.14
CA TYR A 346 -23.79 -31.46 14.07
C TYR A 346 -22.30 -31.80 13.90
N VAL A 347 -21.72 -32.43 14.92
CA VAL A 347 -20.36 -32.97 14.87
C VAL A 347 -20.46 -34.39 14.29
N PRO A 348 -19.77 -34.71 13.18
CA PRO A 348 -19.87 -36.02 12.54
C PRO A 348 -19.32 -37.12 13.46
N LYS A 349 -20.04 -38.24 13.55
CA LYS A 349 -19.59 -39.46 14.25
C LYS A 349 -18.79 -40.36 13.29
N GLN A 350 -18.01 -41.30 13.84
CA GLN A 350 -17.08 -42.13 13.06
C GLN A 350 -17.75 -43.01 11.97
N ASP A 351 -19.05 -43.31 12.09
CA ASP A 351 -19.82 -44.09 11.10
C ASP A 351 -20.63 -43.22 10.11
N ASP A 352 -20.47 -41.89 10.12
CA ASP A 352 -21.21 -41.01 9.22
C ASP A 352 -20.54 -40.91 7.84
N PHE A 353 -21.25 -41.36 6.80
CA PHE A 353 -20.81 -41.17 5.42
C PHE A 353 -21.10 -39.75 4.93
N LEU A 354 -20.05 -39.03 4.52
CA LEU A 354 -20.18 -37.71 3.89
C LEU A 354 -20.79 -37.85 2.48
N VAL A 355 -22.12 -37.76 2.38
CA VAL A 355 -22.79 -37.62 1.08
C VAL A 355 -22.60 -36.19 0.58
N SER A 356 -21.53 -35.97 -0.20
CA SER A 356 -21.35 -34.69 -0.90
C SER A 356 -22.51 -34.50 -1.88
N LYS A 357 -23.41 -33.56 -1.58
CA LYS A 357 -24.43 -33.15 -2.54
C LYS A 357 -23.68 -32.66 -3.79
N PRO A 358 -24.00 -33.17 -5.00
CA PRO A 358 -23.36 -32.66 -6.20
C PRO A 358 -23.69 -31.17 -6.30
N VAL A 359 -22.68 -30.33 -6.14
CA VAL A 359 -22.81 -28.89 -6.27
C VAL A 359 -23.26 -28.63 -7.71
N LYS A 360 -24.51 -28.18 -7.88
CA LYS A 360 -25.01 -27.79 -9.19
C LYS A 360 -24.17 -26.63 -9.69
N GLN A 361 -23.21 -26.92 -10.57
CA GLN A 361 -22.43 -25.87 -11.23
C GLN A 361 -23.37 -25.03 -12.08
N HIS A 362 -23.53 -23.76 -11.71
CA HIS A 362 -24.36 -22.85 -12.47
C HIS A 362 -23.62 -22.44 -13.75
N LEU A 363 -23.98 -23.07 -14.87
CA LEU A 363 -23.41 -22.79 -16.19
C LEU A 363 -23.69 -21.34 -16.60
N ALA A 364 -22.70 -20.71 -17.23
CA ALA A 364 -22.87 -19.40 -17.85
C ALA A 364 -23.91 -19.45 -18.98
N LYS A 365 -24.44 -18.29 -19.39
CA LYS A 365 -25.47 -18.22 -20.45
C LYS A 365 -24.98 -18.83 -21.76
N TYR A 366 -23.75 -18.51 -22.18
CA TYR A 366 -23.13 -19.08 -23.39
C TYR A 366 -22.90 -20.59 -23.27
N ASP A 367 -22.51 -21.10 -22.09
CA ASP A 367 -22.33 -22.54 -21.85
C ASP A 367 -23.66 -23.31 -21.94
N LYS A 368 -24.77 -22.69 -21.50
CA LYS A 368 -26.11 -23.27 -21.67
C LYS A 368 -26.46 -23.41 -23.16
N GLN A 369 -26.04 -22.47 -24.01
CA GLN A 369 -26.27 -22.52 -25.46
C GLN A 369 -25.35 -23.51 -26.17
N LEU A 370 -24.07 -23.56 -25.79
CA LEU A 370 -23.12 -24.57 -26.27
C LEU A 370 -23.52 -26.00 -25.88
N ARG A 371 -24.20 -26.17 -24.74
CA ARG A 371 -24.80 -27.46 -24.34
C ARG A 371 -26.01 -27.83 -25.20
N LYS A 372 -26.76 -26.85 -25.69
CA LYS A 372 -27.92 -27.04 -26.59
C LYS A 372 -27.52 -27.13 -28.07
N PHE A 373 -26.23 -27.07 -28.39
CA PHE A 373 -25.71 -27.00 -29.76
C PHE A 373 -26.17 -25.76 -30.56
N ASN A 374 -26.66 -24.72 -29.89
CA ASN A 374 -26.99 -23.44 -30.52
C ASN A 374 -25.73 -22.57 -30.63
N VAL A 375 -24.96 -22.81 -31.69
CA VAL A 375 -23.62 -22.22 -31.86
C VAL A 375 -23.66 -20.72 -32.16
N SER A 376 -24.57 -20.26 -33.03
CA SER A 376 -24.73 -18.83 -33.37
C SER A 376 -25.11 -17.99 -32.15
N GLN A 377 -26.13 -18.43 -31.42
CA GLN A 377 -26.58 -17.77 -30.19
C GLN A 377 -25.53 -17.82 -29.07
N ALA A 378 -24.73 -18.90 -29.00
CA ALA A 378 -23.63 -18.97 -28.04
C ALA A 378 -22.59 -17.87 -28.30
N LEU A 379 -22.21 -17.66 -29.56
CA LEU A 379 -21.27 -16.61 -29.94
C LEU A 379 -21.84 -15.21 -29.68
N ASP A 380 -23.14 -14.98 -29.95
CA ASP A 380 -23.77 -13.68 -29.71
C ASP A 380 -23.85 -13.32 -28.22
N THR A 381 -24.19 -14.30 -27.36
CA THR A 381 -24.19 -14.09 -25.91
C THR A 381 -22.79 -13.83 -25.35
N ALA A 382 -21.75 -14.36 -26.00
CA ALA A 382 -20.37 -14.10 -25.63
C ALA A 382 -19.87 -12.73 -26.13
N LEU A 383 -20.44 -12.22 -27.22
CA LEU A 383 -20.12 -10.93 -27.84
C LEU A 383 -20.93 -9.74 -27.31
N GLU A 384 -21.75 -9.94 -26.27
CA GLU A 384 -22.47 -8.87 -25.57
C GLU A 384 -21.50 -7.77 -25.09
N THR A 385 -21.97 -6.52 -25.12
CA THR A 385 -21.17 -5.28 -24.95
C THR A 385 -20.30 -5.28 -23.68
N TRP A 386 -20.79 -5.88 -22.60
CA TRP A 386 -20.05 -5.98 -21.34
C TRP A 386 -18.82 -6.89 -21.42
N PHE A 387 -18.94 -8.05 -22.09
CA PHE A 387 -17.83 -8.98 -22.25
C PHE A 387 -16.78 -8.45 -23.22
N ARG A 388 -17.22 -7.71 -24.25
CA ARG A 388 -16.34 -7.02 -25.21
C ARG A 388 -15.33 -6.07 -24.56
N HIS A 389 -15.76 -5.27 -23.59
CA HIS A 389 -14.89 -4.22 -23.01
C HIS A 389 -14.23 -4.60 -21.68
N LYS A 390 -14.87 -5.43 -20.85
CA LYS A 390 -14.41 -5.67 -19.46
C LYS A 390 -13.66 -6.99 -19.28
N LYS A 391 -13.95 -8.00 -20.11
CA LYS A 391 -13.36 -9.35 -20.06
C LYS A 391 -13.31 -10.00 -21.45
N PRO A 392 -12.45 -9.54 -22.38
CA PRO A 392 -12.33 -10.11 -23.72
C PRO A 392 -11.89 -11.59 -23.70
N GLU A 393 -11.28 -12.04 -22.60
CA GLU A 393 -10.91 -13.44 -22.34
C GLU A 393 -12.07 -14.44 -22.54
N ILE A 394 -13.30 -14.03 -22.24
CA ILE A 394 -14.49 -14.90 -22.32
C ILE A 394 -14.87 -15.16 -23.79
N PRO A 395 -15.13 -14.14 -24.63
CA PRO A 395 -15.41 -14.37 -26.05
C PRO A 395 -14.28 -15.08 -26.79
N VAL A 396 -13.00 -14.78 -26.49
CA VAL A 396 -11.87 -15.52 -27.10
C VAL A 396 -11.89 -17.00 -26.70
N ALA A 397 -12.19 -17.32 -25.45
CA ALA A 397 -12.31 -18.71 -25.00
C ALA A 397 -13.46 -19.44 -25.71
N VAL A 398 -14.59 -18.76 -25.97
CA VAL A 398 -15.71 -19.32 -26.73
C VAL A 398 -15.31 -19.56 -28.18
N ILE A 399 -14.67 -18.59 -28.85
CA ILE A 399 -14.18 -18.75 -30.23
C ILE A 399 -13.21 -19.92 -30.33
N LYS A 400 -12.26 -20.05 -29.40
CA LYS A 400 -11.32 -21.17 -29.33
C LYS A 400 -12.01 -22.52 -29.12
N GLU A 401 -13.06 -22.59 -28.31
CA GLU A 401 -13.84 -23.82 -28.13
C GLU A 401 -14.70 -24.15 -29.35
N LEU A 402 -15.17 -23.15 -30.09
CA LEU A 402 -15.90 -23.34 -31.35
C LEU A 402 -14.98 -23.83 -32.47
N ASP A 403 -13.76 -23.29 -32.52
CA ASP A 403 -12.70 -23.71 -33.43
C ASP A 403 -12.28 -25.17 -33.15
N ARG A 404 -12.05 -25.50 -31.87
CA ARG A 404 -11.78 -26.89 -31.44
C ARG A 404 -12.89 -27.88 -31.82
N ARG A 405 -14.14 -27.43 -31.93
CA ARG A 405 -15.29 -28.25 -32.34
C ARG A 405 -15.50 -28.28 -33.86
N GLY A 406 -14.75 -27.49 -34.64
CA GLY A 406 -14.95 -27.32 -36.09
C GLY A 406 -16.26 -26.61 -36.46
N THR A 407 -16.99 -26.08 -35.49
CA THR A 407 -18.31 -25.46 -35.70
C THR A 407 -18.25 -23.94 -35.88
N LEU A 408 -17.05 -23.35 -35.91
CA LEU A 408 -16.86 -21.90 -36.00
C LEU A 408 -17.38 -21.34 -37.34
N LYS A 409 -17.13 -22.03 -38.47
CA LYS A 409 -17.69 -21.64 -39.78
C LYS A 409 -19.22 -21.55 -39.74
N ASN A 410 -19.88 -22.53 -39.11
CA ASN A 410 -21.35 -22.54 -38.94
C ASN A 410 -21.85 -21.43 -37.99
N ALA A 411 -21.02 -21.01 -37.02
CA ALA A 411 -21.34 -19.90 -36.12
C ALA A 411 -21.36 -18.55 -36.84
N LEU A 412 -20.49 -18.42 -37.84
CA LEU A 412 -20.20 -17.19 -38.58
C LEU A 412 -21.04 -17.07 -39.86
N ALA A 413 -21.45 -18.19 -40.45
CA ALA A 413 -22.29 -18.21 -41.64
C ALA A 413 -23.71 -17.66 -41.37
N GLY A 414 -24.27 -16.95 -42.36
CA GLY A 414 -25.67 -16.48 -42.33
C GLY A 414 -25.95 -15.36 -41.33
N ARG A 415 -24.98 -14.46 -41.08
CA ARG A 415 -25.14 -13.32 -40.17
C ARG A 415 -25.52 -12.05 -40.93
N ASP A 416 -26.38 -11.25 -40.30
CA ASP A 416 -26.75 -9.92 -40.75
C ASP A 416 -25.60 -8.91 -40.56
N GLU A 417 -25.72 -7.76 -41.23
CA GLU A 417 -24.81 -6.61 -41.15
C GLU A 417 -24.53 -6.16 -39.69
N GLN A 418 -25.54 -6.18 -38.83
CA GLN A 418 -25.40 -5.84 -37.41
C GLN A 418 -24.57 -6.88 -36.64
N GLY A 419 -24.70 -8.16 -36.99
CA GLY A 419 -23.91 -9.24 -36.40
C GLY A 419 -22.44 -9.14 -36.82
N LEU A 420 -22.21 -8.85 -38.10
CA LEU A 420 -20.86 -8.69 -38.65
C LEU A 420 -20.16 -7.46 -38.10
N SER A 421 -20.83 -6.30 -38.03
CA SER A 421 -20.25 -5.08 -37.44
C SER A 421 -19.89 -5.26 -35.97
N ARG A 422 -20.70 -6.00 -35.19
CA ARG A 422 -20.37 -6.33 -33.79
C ARG A 422 -19.10 -7.16 -33.70
N LEU A 423 -18.90 -8.11 -34.61
CA LEU A 423 -17.75 -9.00 -34.60
C LEU A 423 -16.50 -8.28 -35.11
N LEU A 424 -16.59 -7.50 -36.19
CA LEU A 424 -15.50 -6.66 -36.69
C LEU A 424 -15.05 -5.64 -35.64
N ASN A 425 -15.97 -4.99 -34.92
CA ASN A 425 -15.61 -4.11 -33.81
C ASN A 425 -14.92 -4.85 -32.66
N PHE A 426 -15.27 -6.11 -32.42
CA PHE A 426 -14.58 -6.94 -31.44
C PHE A 426 -13.16 -7.32 -31.91
N LEU A 427 -12.97 -7.63 -33.19
CA LEU A 427 -11.65 -7.90 -33.77
C LEU A 427 -10.76 -6.65 -33.72
N ILE A 428 -11.26 -5.51 -34.19
CA ILE A 428 -10.59 -4.21 -34.16
C ILE A 428 -10.09 -3.86 -32.76
N GLY A 429 -10.89 -4.11 -31.72
CA GLY A 429 -10.52 -3.77 -30.34
C GLY A 429 -9.55 -4.72 -29.66
N ASN A 430 -9.37 -5.95 -30.16
CA ASN A 430 -8.62 -7.00 -29.46
C ASN A 430 -7.45 -7.60 -30.27
N LEU A 431 -7.28 -7.26 -31.55
CA LEU A 431 -6.17 -7.75 -32.36
C LEU A 431 -4.81 -7.20 -31.92
N THR A 432 -4.79 -6.02 -31.31
CA THR A 432 -3.59 -5.40 -30.70
C THR A 432 -3.08 -6.16 -29.48
N ASP A 433 -3.91 -7.00 -28.86
CA ASP A 433 -3.50 -7.83 -27.73
C ASP A 433 -2.82 -9.11 -28.24
N THR A 434 -1.48 -9.17 -28.13
CA THR A 434 -0.64 -10.32 -28.54
C THR A 434 -1.09 -11.68 -28.01
N ARG A 435 -1.85 -11.70 -26.90
CA ARG A 435 -2.38 -12.90 -26.25
C ARG A 435 -3.48 -13.58 -27.05
N PHE A 436 -4.28 -12.79 -27.77
CA PHE A 436 -5.49 -13.24 -28.45
C PHE A 436 -5.31 -13.29 -29.96
N THR A 437 -4.30 -12.60 -30.51
CA THR A 437 -4.02 -12.48 -31.94
C THR A 437 -4.12 -13.81 -32.69
N PRO A 438 -3.52 -14.95 -32.25
CA PRO A 438 -3.59 -16.18 -33.04
C PRO A 438 -5.02 -16.70 -33.24
N VAL A 439 -5.85 -16.65 -32.19
CA VAL A 439 -7.25 -17.12 -32.26
C VAL A 439 -8.12 -16.15 -33.07
N LEU A 440 -7.85 -14.84 -32.94
CA LEU A 440 -8.61 -13.81 -33.63
C LEU A 440 -8.27 -13.72 -35.12
N VAL A 441 -7.01 -13.95 -35.50
CA VAL A 441 -6.59 -14.01 -36.92
C VAL A 441 -7.28 -15.16 -37.62
N THR A 442 -7.28 -16.36 -37.03
CA THR A 442 -8.02 -17.52 -37.59
C THR A 442 -9.51 -17.22 -37.74
N ALA A 443 -10.12 -16.53 -36.78
CA ALA A 443 -11.51 -16.08 -36.89
C ALA A 443 -11.71 -15.03 -37.99
N ALA A 444 -10.78 -14.09 -38.16
CA ALA A 444 -10.82 -13.07 -39.21
C ALA A 444 -10.69 -13.69 -40.60
N GLU A 445 -9.75 -14.62 -40.79
CA GLU A 445 -9.58 -15.39 -42.04
C GLU A 445 -10.88 -16.10 -42.43
N MET A 446 -11.53 -16.80 -41.48
CA MET A 446 -12.82 -17.44 -41.74
C MET A 446 -13.94 -16.46 -42.10
N ILE A 447 -13.92 -15.23 -41.56
CA ILE A 447 -14.90 -14.20 -41.92
C ILE A 447 -14.65 -13.73 -43.35
N PHE A 448 -13.40 -13.51 -43.74
CA PHE A 448 -13.06 -13.14 -45.11
C PHE A 448 -13.39 -14.23 -46.11
N GLU A 449 -13.15 -15.51 -45.79
CA GLU A 449 -13.55 -16.64 -46.64
C GLU A 449 -15.06 -16.67 -46.90
N ILE A 450 -15.88 -16.47 -45.86
CA ILE A 450 -17.35 -16.58 -45.96
C ILE A 450 -17.95 -15.36 -46.65
N TYR A 451 -17.47 -14.16 -46.33
CA TYR A 451 -18.11 -12.90 -46.74
C TYR A 451 -17.41 -12.20 -47.92
N HIS A 452 -16.41 -12.83 -48.55
CA HIS A 452 -15.73 -12.30 -49.74
C HIS A 452 -16.69 -11.76 -50.82
N SER A 453 -17.81 -12.45 -51.09
CA SER A 453 -18.79 -12.06 -52.12
C SER A 453 -19.70 -10.89 -51.71
N VAL A 454 -19.70 -10.54 -50.43
CA VAL A 454 -20.58 -9.52 -49.83
C VAL A 454 -19.85 -8.18 -49.62
N ILE A 455 -18.53 -8.16 -49.77
CA ILE A 455 -17.70 -6.95 -49.68
C ILE A 455 -18.13 -5.96 -50.77
N GLY A 456 -18.37 -4.69 -50.40
CA GLY A 456 -18.84 -3.64 -51.30
C GLY A 456 -20.37 -3.43 -51.35
N GLN A 457 -21.16 -4.27 -50.67
CA GLN A 457 -22.63 -4.06 -50.58
C GLN A 457 -23.03 -3.12 -49.44
N SER A 458 -22.28 -3.10 -48.33
CA SER A 458 -22.55 -2.24 -47.17
C SER A 458 -21.38 -1.30 -46.89
N SER A 459 -21.67 0.01 -46.94
CA SER A 459 -20.72 1.06 -46.58
C SER A 459 -20.28 1.05 -45.11
N VAL A 460 -21.02 0.40 -44.21
CA VAL A 460 -20.68 0.32 -42.78
C VAL A 460 -19.64 -0.78 -42.55
N VAL A 461 -19.83 -1.93 -43.17
CA VAL A 461 -18.89 -3.05 -43.10
C VAL A 461 -17.58 -2.66 -43.76
N ASP A 462 -17.62 -2.01 -44.93
CA ASP A 462 -16.43 -1.57 -45.65
C ASP A 462 -15.61 -0.57 -44.80
N ARG A 463 -16.26 0.36 -44.10
CA ARG A 463 -15.58 1.27 -43.16
C ARG A 463 -14.91 0.54 -42.00
N HIS A 464 -15.51 -0.55 -41.51
CA HIS A 464 -14.89 -1.36 -40.46
C HIS A 464 -13.72 -2.19 -40.99
N LEU A 465 -13.82 -2.73 -42.21
CA LEU A 465 -12.73 -3.45 -42.87
C LEU A 465 -11.54 -2.52 -43.16
N GLN A 466 -11.79 -1.30 -43.62
CA GLN A 466 -10.73 -0.32 -43.83
C GLN A 466 -10.02 0.04 -42.53
N ARG A 467 -10.76 0.26 -41.44
CA ARG A 467 -10.15 0.46 -40.11
C ARG A 467 -9.35 -0.74 -39.64
N LEU A 468 -9.82 -1.95 -39.94
CA LEU A 468 -9.11 -3.18 -39.59
C LEU A 468 -7.80 -3.28 -40.37
N GLN A 469 -7.80 -2.93 -41.65
CA GLN A 469 -6.61 -2.85 -42.49
C GLN A 469 -5.61 -1.83 -41.94
N ASP A 470 -6.05 -0.59 -41.70
CA ASP A 470 -5.18 0.48 -41.15
C ASP A 470 -4.52 0.05 -39.82
N LEU A 471 -5.25 -0.69 -38.97
CA LEU A 471 -4.74 -1.19 -37.70
C LEU A 471 -3.73 -2.33 -37.90
N LEU A 472 -3.96 -3.23 -38.86
CA LEU A 472 -3.02 -4.30 -39.17
C LEU A 472 -1.73 -3.75 -39.76
N GLU A 473 -1.81 -2.76 -40.66
CA GLU A 473 -0.63 -2.08 -41.21
C GLU A 473 0.21 -1.45 -40.08
N ARG A 474 -0.42 -0.70 -39.17
CA ARG A 474 0.26 -0.12 -38.00
C ARG A 474 0.89 -1.16 -37.08
N GLU A 475 0.22 -2.29 -36.88
CA GLU A 475 0.74 -3.37 -36.03
C GLU A 475 1.93 -4.07 -36.69
N ILE A 476 1.91 -4.23 -38.02
CA ILE A 476 3.04 -4.79 -38.78
C ILE A 476 4.24 -3.85 -38.67
N ASP A 477 4.05 -2.55 -38.87
CA ASP A 477 5.10 -1.54 -38.71
C ASP A 477 5.67 -1.57 -37.28
N TYR A 478 4.80 -1.61 -36.27
CA TYR A 478 5.22 -1.70 -34.86
C TYR A 478 6.02 -2.98 -34.56
N GLN A 479 5.65 -4.12 -35.16
CA GLN A 479 6.39 -5.37 -35.01
C GLN A 479 7.76 -5.29 -35.68
N GLN A 480 7.89 -4.61 -36.82
CA GLN A 480 9.18 -4.36 -37.45
C GLN A 480 10.08 -3.52 -36.54
N ASP A 481 9.57 -2.41 -36.01
CA ASP A 481 10.28 -1.55 -35.05
C ASP A 481 10.75 -2.36 -33.81
N LEU A 482 9.90 -3.24 -33.28
CA LEU A 482 10.26 -4.10 -32.14
C LEU A 482 11.38 -5.08 -32.47
N VAL A 483 11.41 -5.64 -33.67
CA VAL A 483 12.49 -6.53 -34.11
C VAL A 483 13.80 -5.76 -34.27
N GLU A 484 13.74 -4.51 -34.77
CA GLU A 484 14.92 -3.64 -34.82
C GLU A 484 15.47 -3.33 -33.43
N VAL A 485 14.60 -2.94 -32.48
CA VAL A 485 15.00 -2.68 -31.08
C VAL A 485 15.56 -3.94 -30.41
N LEU A 486 14.97 -5.11 -30.67
CA LEU A 486 15.50 -6.38 -30.18
C LEU A 486 16.92 -6.63 -30.72
N GLY A 487 17.15 -6.40 -32.01
CA GLY A 487 18.47 -6.48 -32.62
C GLY A 487 19.48 -5.52 -31.95
N MET A 488 19.08 -4.28 -31.68
CA MET A 488 19.91 -3.32 -30.95
C MET A 488 20.22 -3.80 -29.52
N LEU A 489 19.23 -4.32 -28.79
CA LEU A 489 19.42 -4.86 -27.45
C LEU A 489 20.34 -6.07 -27.44
N ASP A 490 20.24 -6.97 -28.40
CA ASP A 490 21.10 -8.14 -28.51
C ASP A 490 22.56 -7.73 -28.76
N THR A 491 22.81 -6.69 -29.55
CA THR A 491 24.18 -6.14 -29.70
C THR A 491 24.71 -5.52 -28.41
N LEU A 492 23.85 -4.86 -27.63
CA LEU A 492 24.21 -4.33 -26.31
C LEU A 492 24.47 -5.44 -25.29
N PHE A 493 23.65 -6.50 -25.28
CA PHE A 493 23.89 -7.64 -24.41
C PHE A 493 25.16 -8.38 -24.80
N ALA A 494 25.39 -8.63 -26.09
CA ALA A 494 26.61 -9.26 -26.59
C ALA A 494 27.88 -8.46 -26.25
N SER A 495 27.81 -7.11 -26.30
CA SER A 495 28.94 -6.25 -25.91
C SER A 495 29.11 -6.11 -24.39
N SER A 496 28.02 -6.15 -23.61
CA SER A 496 28.05 -6.10 -22.14
C SER A 496 28.60 -7.38 -21.51
N VAL A 497 28.50 -8.52 -22.20
CA VAL A 497 29.22 -9.75 -21.83
C VAL A 497 30.67 -9.59 -22.27
N SER A 498 31.44 -8.80 -21.51
CA SER A 498 32.88 -8.65 -21.72
C SER A 498 33.56 -10.02 -21.70
N ARG A 499 34.39 -10.27 -22.73
CA ARG A 499 35.29 -11.42 -22.89
C ARG A 499 35.78 -11.93 -21.52
N LYS A 500 35.46 -13.18 -21.17
CA LYS A 500 36.33 -13.92 -20.25
C LYS A 500 37.72 -13.90 -20.90
N GLU A 501 38.67 -13.22 -20.26
CA GLU A 501 40.07 -13.33 -20.65
C GLU A 501 40.42 -14.82 -20.64
N VAL A 502 40.72 -15.37 -21.81
CA VAL A 502 41.37 -16.66 -21.91
C VAL A 502 42.76 -16.42 -21.34
N PRO A 503 43.17 -17.05 -20.22
CA PRO A 503 44.53 -16.92 -19.77
C PRO A 503 45.42 -17.50 -20.86
N SER A 504 46.19 -16.64 -21.52
CA SER A 504 47.26 -17.04 -22.42
C SER A 504 48.17 -17.98 -21.64
N SER A 505 48.18 -19.26 -22.03
CA SER A 505 49.07 -20.27 -21.50
C SER A 505 50.51 -19.77 -21.61
N GLY A 506 51.13 -19.57 -20.44
CA GLY A 506 52.49 -19.09 -20.30
C GLY A 506 53.46 -19.90 -21.15
N MET A 507 54.32 -19.17 -21.85
CA MET A 507 55.49 -19.67 -22.55
C MET A 507 56.32 -20.58 -21.64
N SER A 508 56.77 -21.69 -22.23
CA SER A 508 57.69 -22.68 -21.72
C SER A 508 58.88 -22.07 -20.97
N ARG A 509 58.98 -22.36 -19.66
CA ARG A 509 60.26 -22.37 -18.97
C ARG A 509 60.98 -23.67 -19.31
N THR A 510 61.96 -23.59 -20.20
CA THR A 510 63.03 -24.59 -20.30
C THR A 510 64.37 -23.89 -20.49
N ASN A 511 65.27 -24.20 -19.55
CA ASN A 511 66.73 -24.31 -19.65
C ASN A 511 67.60 -23.12 -19.21
N GLY A 512 68.48 -23.44 -18.26
CA GLY A 512 69.62 -22.64 -17.84
C GLY A 512 70.24 -23.13 -16.53
N LEU A 513 70.85 -24.32 -16.56
CA LEU A 513 71.75 -24.84 -15.53
C LEU A 513 73.03 -23.97 -15.44
N ALA A 514 73.37 -23.53 -14.23
CA ALA A 514 74.71 -23.50 -13.65
C ALA A 514 74.57 -23.18 -12.15
#